data_AF-A0A4R5U707-F1
#
_entry.id   AF-A0A4R5U707-F1
#
_cell.length_a   1.000
_cell.length_b   1.000
_cell.length_c   1.000
_cell.angle_alpha   90.00
_cell.angle_beta   90.00
_cell.angle_gamma   90.00
#
_symmetry.space_group_name_H-M   'P 1'
#
loop_
_entity.id
_entity.type
_entity.pdbx_description
1 polymer ?
#
loop_
_entity_poly.entity_id
_entity_poly.type
_entity_poly.pdbx_seq_one_letter_code
_entity_poly.pdbx_strand_id
1 'polypeptide(L)'
;MDREQMDEFVANAALLAAHLTRQCEQAADDQRDAAGALQTAAAHVTEHIAAGRDALLQATTLAVRDALTGEFDATTARAEVVAGRLEHLLARLDHAQTGLGAHARLLGGGALLALALGAVAVVGATGYLARLNLERAEMAGVRAEVLEALQQVAITACDGRPCIKLEDGLTRWTGNEDYVLVDTRRGQP
;
A
#
# COMPACT_ATOMS: atom_id res chain seq x y z
N MET A 1 -8.52 130.88 -19.35
CA MET A 1 -8.15 129.78 -18.45
C MET A 1 -6.93 130.26 -17.70
N ASP A 2 -7.07 130.53 -16.41
CA ASP A 2 -6.04 131.18 -15.60
C ASP A 2 -4.84 130.24 -15.40
N ARG A 3 -3.64 130.81 -15.47
CA ARG A 3 -2.35 130.09 -15.38
C ARG A 3 -2.23 129.25 -14.10
N GLU A 4 -2.82 129.74 -13.01
CA GLU A 4 -2.79 129.12 -11.69
C GLU A 4 -3.56 127.78 -11.63
N GLN A 5 -4.71 127.66 -12.31
CA GLN A 5 -5.46 126.39 -12.39
C GLN A 5 -4.71 125.31 -13.17
N MET A 6 -3.92 125.71 -14.17
CA MET A 6 -3.15 124.77 -14.99
C MET A 6 -1.97 124.21 -14.19
N ASP A 7 -1.30 125.04 -13.38
CA ASP A 7 -0.21 124.61 -12.51
C ASP A 7 -0.70 123.66 -11.39
N GLU A 8 -1.88 123.92 -10.81
CA GLU A 8 -2.50 123.05 -9.81
C GLU A 8 -2.87 121.67 -10.40
N PHE A 9 -3.39 121.64 -11.63
CA PHE A 9 -3.71 120.39 -12.32
C PHE A 9 -2.46 119.56 -12.61
N VAL A 10 -1.37 120.19 -13.07
CA VAL A 10 -0.10 119.50 -13.35
C VAL A 10 0.51 118.96 -12.05
N ALA A 11 0.44 119.69 -10.94
CA ALA A 11 0.90 119.23 -9.63
C ALA A 11 0.10 118.02 -9.11
N ASN A 12 -1.23 118.06 -9.21
CA ASN A 12 -2.10 116.94 -8.82
C ASN A 12 -1.90 115.71 -9.72
N ALA A 13 -1.74 115.91 -11.03
CA ALA A 13 -1.47 114.82 -11.97
C ALA A 13 -0.12 114.15 -11.69
N ALA A 14 0.92 114.93 -11.36
CA ALA A 14 2.22 114.40 -10.99
C ALA A 14 2.18 113.61 -9.67
N LEU A 15 1.42 114.10 -8.68
CA LEU A 15 1.25 113.41 -7.40
C LEU A 15 0.46 112.10 -7.57
N LEU A 16 -0.59 112.10 -8.39
CA LEU A 16 -1.35 110.90 -8.72
C LEU A 16 -0.48 109.88 -9.47
N ALA A 17 0.30 110.32 -10.45
CA ALA A 17 1.21 109.46 -11.19
C ALA A 17 2.25 108.82 -10.25
N ALA A 18 2.86 109.60 -9.36
CA ALA A 18 3.80 109.07 -8.37
C ALA A 18 3.13 108.08 -7.40
N HIS A 19 1.88 108.33 -7.00
CA HIS A 19 1.13 107.42 -6.14
C HIS A 19 0.78 106.10 -6.85
N LEU A 20 0.33 106.16 -8.10
CA LEU A 20 0.05 104.98 -8.91
C LEU A 20 1.31 104.16 -9.19
N THR A 21 2.44 104.81 -9.50
CA THR A 21 3.72 104.11 -9.67
C THR A 21 4.10 103.35 -8.40
N ARG A 22 3.98 104.00 -7.23
CA ARG A 22 4.29 103.37 -5.95
C ARG A 22 3.34 102.22 -5.62
N GLN A 23 2.05 102.35 -5.92
CA GLN A 23 1.08 101.26 -5.75
C GLN A 23 1.37 100.08 -6.69
N CYS A 24 1.75 100.35 -7.95
CA CYS A 24 2.11 99.32 -8.91
C CYS A 24 3.40 98.59 -8.49
N GLU A 25 4.42 99.30 -8.01
CA GLU A 25 5.65 98.70 -7.49
C GLU A 25 5.36 97.81 -6.28
N GLN A 26 4.58 98.31 -5.33
CA GLN A 26 4.21 97.54 -4.13
C GLN A 26 3.40 96.29 -4.49
N ALA A 27 2.41 96.40 -5.39
CA ALA A 27 1.65 95.25 -5.85
C ALA A 27 2.52 94.23 -6.61
N ALA A 28 3.52 94.68 -7.36
CA ALA A 28 4.46 93.79 -8.05
C ALA A 28 5.38 93.06 -7.06
N ASP A 29 5.81 93.72 -5.99
CA ASP A 29 6.62 93.10 -4.94
C ASP A 29 5.79 92.08 -4.14
N ASP A 30 4.57 92.44 -3.73
CA ASP A 30 3.64 91.52 -3.07
C ASP A 30 3.36 90.27 -3.94
N GLN A 31 3.22 90.44 -5.25
CA GLN A 31 3.02 89.34 -6.19
C GLN A 31 4.25 88.43 -6.30
N ARG A 32 5.47 89.01 -6.27
CA ARG A 32 6.72 88.23 -6.27
C ARG A 32 6.87 87.43 -4.99
N ASP A 33 6.56 88.03 -3.84
CA ASP A 33 6.62 87.37 -2.54
C ASP A 33 5.59 86.23 -2.45
N ALA A 34 4.37 86.46 -2.91
CA ALA A 34 3.34 85.42 -2.99
C ALA A 34 3.76 84.27 -3.93
N ALA A 35 4.36 84.58 -5.08
CA ALA A 35 4.88 83.56 -6.00
C ALA A 35 6.03 82.75 -5.37
N GLY A 36 6.93 83.40 -4.62
CA GLY A 36 8.01 82.73 -3.88
C GLY A 36 7.50 81.83 -2.76
N ALA A 37 6.49 82.30 -2.01
CA ALA A 37 5.83 81.52 -0.97
C ALA A 37 5.11 80.29 -1.56
N LEU A 38 4.41 80.45 -2.69
CA LEU A 38 3.75 79.35 -3.42
C LEU A 38 4.76 78.31 -3.92
N GLN A 39 5.89 78.73 -4.48
CA GLN A 39 6.95 77.81 -4.92
C GLN A 39 7.54 77.02 -3.75
N THR A 40 7.78 77.68 -2.62
CA THR A 40 8.29 77.03 -1.40
C THR A 40 7.27 76.02 -0.85
N ALA A 41 6.00 76.40 -0.78
CA ALA A 41 4.93 75.50 -0.35
C ALA A 41 4.78 74.30 -1.30
N ALA A 42 4.87 74.51 -2.62
CA ALA A 42 4.82 73.44 -3.60
C ALA A 42 6.02 72.47 -3.47
N ALA A 43 7.23 72.98 -3.21
CA ALA A 43 8.40 72.15 -2.95
C ALA A 43 8.20 71.27 -1.70
N HIS A 44 7.71 71.86 -0.61
CA HIS A 44 7.45 71.16 0.64
C HIS A 44 6.36 70.07 0.49
N VAL A 45 5.29 70.35 -0.27
CA VAL A 45 4.25 69.36 -0.59
C VAL A 45 4.82 68.22 -1.43
N THR A 46 5.67 68.52 -2.42
CA THR A 46 6.30 67.50 -3.27
C THR A 46 7.20 66.57 -2.45
N GLU A 47 7.98 67.13 -1.53
CA GLU A 47 8.82 66.37 -0.60
C GLU A 47 7.97 65.48 0.32
N HIS A 48 6.89 66.00 0.90
CA HIS A 48 5.99 65.22 1.74
C HIS A 48 5.29 64.08 0.98
N ILE A 49 4.92 64.31 -0.28
CA ILE A 49 4.34 63.28 -1.13
C ILE A 49 5.37 62.19 -1.43
N ALA A 50 6.62 62.56 -1.72
CA ALA A 50 7.69 61.60 -1.96
C ALA A 50 7.98 60.75 -0.71
N ALA A 51 8.15 61.39 0.45
CA ALA A 51 8.35 60.71 1.73
C ALA A 51 7.16 59.81 2.10
N GLY A 52 5.92 60.28 1.89
CA GLY A 52 4.71 59.49 2.13
C GLY A 52 4.60 58.28 1.20
N ARG A 53 4.99 58.44 -0.08
CA ARG A 53 5.04 57.33 -1.05
C ARG A 53 6.06 56.27 -0.62
N ASP A 54 7.26 56.68 -0.22
CA ASP A 54 8.31 55.75 0.20
C ASP A 54 7.91 55.00 1.47
N ALA A 55 7.33 55.69 2.45
CA ALA A 55 6.78 55.08 3.66
C ALA A 55 5.66 54.08 3.33
N LEU A 56 4.77 54.41 2.38
CA LEU A 56 3.70 53.53 1.95
C LEU A 56 4.25 52.27 1.25
N LEU A 57 5.23 52.42 0.35
CA LEU A 57 5.87 51.28 -0.32
C LEU A 57 6.58 50.36 0.67
N GLN A 58 7.22 50.93 1.68
CA GLN A 58 7.86 50.14 2.73
C GLN A 58 6.82 49.41 3.59
N ALA A 59 5.74 50.10 3.99
CA ALA A 59 4.66 49.51 4.77
C ALA A 59 3.92 48.39 4.01
N THR A 60 3.65 48.57 2.72
CA THR A 60 3.02 47.53 1.89
C THR A 60 3.95 46.33 1.70
N THR A 61 5.25 46.56 1.49
CA THR A 61 6.23 45.47 1.36
C THR A 61 6.31 44.65 2.65
N LEU A 62 6.33 45.31 3.81
CA LEU A 62 6.32 44.63 5.10
C LEU A 62 5.02 43.88 5.34
N ALA A 63 3.86 44.49 5.07
CA ALA A 63 2.56 43.85 5.25
C ALA A 63 2.36 42.64 4.33
N VAL A 64 2.80 42.74 3.06
CA VAL A 64 2.75 41.62 2.11
C VAL A 64 3.66 40.49 2.58
N ARG A 65 4.89 40.82 3.02
CA ARG A 65 5.81 39.81 3.54
C ARG A 65 5.25 39.11 4.78
N ASP A 66 4.69 39.87 5.71
CA ASP A 66 4.10 39.35 6.95
C ASP A 66 2.89 38.43 6.68
N ALA A 67 1.99 38.87 5.77
CA ALA A 67 0.86 38.07 5.33
C ALA A 67 1.30 36.77 4.64
N LEU A 68 2.29 36.84 3.75
CA LEU A 68 2.84 35.66 3.09
C LEU A 68 3.48 34.71 4.11
N THR A 69 4.30 35.20 5.03
CA THR A 69 4.91 34.35 6.07
C THR A 69 3.86 33.70 6.96
N GLY A 70 2.82 34.43 7.37
CA GLY A 70 1.73 33.88 8.16
C GLY A 70 0.92 32.80 7.43
N GLU A 71 0.66 32.98 6.14
CA GLU A 71 -0.05 31.99 5.33
C GLU A 71 0.84 30.76 5.03
N PHE A 72 2.13 30.94 4.78
CA PHE A 72 3.09 29.85 4.65
C PHE A 72 3.18 29.03 5.93
N ASP A 73 3.31 29.66 7.10
CA ASP A 73 3.37 28.95 8.40
C ASP A 73 2.06 28.21 8.70
N ALA A 74 0.91 28.79 8.34
CA ALA A 74 -0.37 28.12 8.50
C ALA A 74 -0.54 26.90 7.57
N THR A 75 0.00 26.97 6.35
CA THR A 75 -0.06 25.85 5.39
C THR A 75 0.93 24.75 5.72
N THR A 76 2.14 25.08 6.17
CA THR A 76 3.13 24.10 6.65
C THR A 76 2.63 23.38 7.90
N ALA A 77 2.07 24.10 8.88
CA ALA A 77 1.48 23.48 10.08
C ALA A 77 0.36 22.49 9.72
N ARG A 78 -0.50 22.82 8.74
CA ARG A 78 -1.53 21.88 8.25
C ARG A 78 -0.90 20.65 7.56
N ALA A 79 0.16 20.84 6.78
CA ALA A 79 0.86 19.75 6.12
C ALA A 79 1.53 18.81 7.14
N GLU A 80 2.15 19.34 8.19
CA GLU A 80 2.74 18.55 9.28
C GLU A 80 1.68 17.72 10.02
N VAL A 81 0.51 18.29 10.32
CA VAL A 81 -0.61 17.55 10.94
C VAL A 81 -1.09 16.42 10.04
N VAL A 82 -1.19 16.65 8.73
CA VAL A 82 -1.58 15.61 7.76
C VAL A 82 -0.51 14.53 7.65
N ALA A 83 0.77 14.91 7.62
CA ALA A 83 1.89 13.97 7.58
C ALA A 83 1.92 13.08 8.83
N GLY A 84 1.78 13.66 10.03
CA GLY A 84 1.72 12.90 11.28
C GLY A 84 0.51 11.96 11.34
N ARG A 85 -0.65 12.37 10.79
CA ARG A 85 -1.83 11.50 10.69
C ARG A 85 -1.59 10.33 9.73
N LEU A 86 -0.89 10.57 8.62
CA LEU A 86 -0.52 9.53 7.65
C LEU A 86 0.44 8.50 8.26
N GLU A 87 1.48 8.96 8.97
CA GLU A 87 2.39 8.07 9.71
C GLU A 87 1.65 7.21 10.73
N HIS A 88 0.70 7.79 11.46
CA HIS A 88 -0.08 7.06 12.45
C HIS A 88 -0.98 5.99 11.80
N LEU A 89 -1.52 6.26 10.61
CA LEU A 89 -2.29 5.27 9.83
C LEU A 89 -1.39 4.17 9.27
N LEU A 90 -0.20 4.51 8.79
CA LEU A 90 0.79 3.54 8.32
C LEU A 90 1.23 2.61 9.46
N ALA A 91 1.49 3.16 10.65
CA ALA A 91 1.83 2.37 11.83
C ALA A 91 0.71 1.39 12.23
N ARG A 92 -0.56 1.81 12.14
CA ARG A 92 -1.71 0.94 12.39
C ARG A 92 -1.86 -0.15 11.33
N LEU A 93 -1.62 0.18 10.06
CA LEU A 93 -1.65 -0.80 8.97
C LEU A 93 -0.54 -1.85 9.12
N ASP A 94 0.66 -1.43 9.54
CA ASP A 94 1.78 -2.34 9.77
C ASP A 94 1.50 -3.30 10.94
N HIS A 95 0.93 -2.80 12.04
CA HIS A 95 0.47 -3.63 13.15
C HIS A 95 -0.66 -4.59 12.75
N ALA A 96 -1.56 -4.16 11.87
CA ALA A 96 -2.63 -5.02 11.36
C ALA A 96 -2.10 -6.10 10.40
N GLN A 97 -1.15 -5.75 9.51
CA GLN A 97 -0.54 -6.68 8.56
C GLN A 97 0.34 -7.73 9.25
N THR A 98 1.08 -7.35 10.28
CA THR A 98 1.85 -8.32 11.09
C THR A 98 0.94 -9.31 11.81
N GLY A 99 -0.21 -8.85 12.32
CA GLY A 99 -1.25 -9.71 12.88
C GLY A 99 -1.93 -10.63 11.87
N LEU A 100 -2.18 -10.15 10.64
CA LEU A 100 -2.79 -10.96 9.56
C LEU A 100 -1.79 -11.95 8.95
N GLY A 101 -0.52 -11.57 8.80
CA GLY A 101 0.53 -12.44 8.26
C GLY A 101 0.79 -13.65 9.16
N ALA A 102 0.71 -13.47 10.48
CA ALA A 102 0.83 -14.58 11.43
C ALA A 102 -0.35 -15.56 11.32
N HIS A 103 -1.59 -15.06 11.24
CA HIS A 103 -2.78 -15.90 11.05
C HIS A 103 -2.78 -16.61 9.69
N ALA A 104 -2.35 -15.94 8.62
CA ALA A 104 -2.25 -16.55 7.30
C ALA A 104 -1.19 -17.68 7.27
N ARG A 105 -0.05 -17.51 7.94
CA ARG A 105 0.96 -18.58 8.07
C ARG A 105 0.47 -19.75 8.93
N LEU A 106 -0.29 -19.48 9.99
CA LEU A 106 -0.89 -20.53 10.83
C LEU A 106 -1.92 -21.36 10.05
N LEU A 107 -2.80 -20.70 9.30
CA LEU A 107 -3.80 -21.38 8.47
C LEU A 107 -3.16 -22.11 7.28
N GLY A 108 -2.20 -21.50 6.60
CA GLY A 108 -1.48 -22.11 5.48
C GLY A 108 -0.62 -23.30 5.91
N GLY A 109 0.10 -23.18 7.03
CA GLY A 109 0.92 -24.26 7.58
C GLY A 109 0.08 -25.42 8.09
N GLY A 110 -1.03 -25.13 8.79
CA GLY A 110 -1.95 -26.15 9.27
C GLY A 110 -2.60 -26.96 8.14
N ALA A 111 -3.02 -26.30 7.06
CA ALA A 111 -3.61 -26.96 5.90
C ALA A 111 -2.61 -27.87 5.17
N LEU A 112 -1.36 -27.42 4.99
CA LEU A 112 -0.30 -28.23 4.38
C LEU A 112 0.04 -29.46 5.23
N LEU A 113 0.10 -29.29 6.55
CA LEU A 113 0.38 -30.40 7.47
C LEU A 113 -0.77 -31.42 7.49
N ALA A 114 -2.02 -30.94 7.50
CA ALA A 114 -3.19 -31.81 7.40
C ALA A 114 -3.23 -32.60 6.09
N LEU A 115 -2.90 -31.97 4.96
CA LEU A 115 -2.77 -32.65 3.66
C LEU A 115 -1.67 -33.71 3.67
N ALA A 116 -0.50 -33.38 4.24
CA ALA A 116 0.61 -34.33 4.34
C ALA A 116 0.24 -35.55 5.19
N LEU A 117 -0.38 -35.32 6.36
CA LEU A 117 -0.86 -36.41 7.22
C LEU A 117 -1.93 -37.26 6.54
N GLY A 118 -2.88 -36.63 5.85
CA GLY A 118 -3.90 -37.33 5.08
C GLY A 118 -3.31 -38.22 3.98
N ALA A 119 -2.33 -37.70 3.23
CA ALA A 119 -1.64 -38.47 2.19
C ALA A 119 -0.90 -39.70 2.78
N VAL A 120 -0.17 -39.51 3.89
CA VAL A 120 0.51 -40.62 4.57
C VAL A 120 -0.49 -41.65 5.09
N ALA A 121 -1.61 -41.21 5.67
CA ALA A 121 -2.65 -42.11 6.16
C ALA A 121 -3.29 -42.94 5.04
N VAL A 122 -3.58 -42.33 3.88
CA VAL A 122 -4.15 -43.04 2.72
C VAL A 122 -3.15 -44.05 2.16
N VAL A 123 -1.89 -43.67 1.97
CA VAL A 123 -0.84 -44.57 1.47
C VAL A 123 -0.58 -45.71 2.46
N GLY A 124 -0.54 -45.41 3.76
CA GLY A 124 -0.37 -46.42 4.81
C GLY A 124 -1.53 -47.40 4.87
N ALA A 125 -2.78 -46.91 4.84
CA ALA A 125 -3.97 -47.75 4.88
C ALA A 125 -4.09 -48.65 3.64
N THR A 126 -3.84 -48.09 2.45
CA THR A 126 -3.87 -48.86 1.20
C THR A 126 -2.77 -49.92 1.16
N GLY A 127 -1.55 -49.59 1.59
CA GLY A 127 -0.45 -50.57 1.71
C GLY A 127 -0.74 -51.69 2.71
N TYR A 128 -1.34 -51.35 3.87
CA TYR A 128 -1.73 -52.33 4.88
C TYR A 128 -2.82 -53.30 4.35
N LEU A 129 -3.85 -52.76 3.71
CA LEU A 129 -4.90 -53.57 3.09
C LEU A 129 -4.35 -54.43 1.95
N ALA A 130 -3.41 -53.93 1.15
CA ALA A 130 -2.76 -54.70 0.10
C ALA A 130 -2.02 -55.92 0.67
N ARG A 131 -1.28 -55.77 1.77
CA ARG A 131 -0.62 -56.90 2.44
C ARG A 131 -1.60 -57.95 2.93
N LEU A 132 -2.67 -57.55 3.62
CA LEU A 132 -3.68 -58.49 4.10
C LEU A 132 -4.34 -59.28 2.97
N ASN A 133 -4.56 -58.63 1.81
CA ASN A 133 -5.12 -59.30 0.65
C ASN A 133 -4.11 -60.25 -0.01
N LEU A 134 -2.82 -59.89 -0.06
CA LEU A 134 -1.76 -60.76 -0.56
C LEU A 134 -1.59 -62.00 0.32
N GLU A 135 -1.59 -61.86 1.64
CA GLU A 135 -1.53 -63.00 2.57
C GLU A 135 -2.73 -63.94 2.39
N ARG A 136 -3.93 -63.39 2.18
CA ARG A 136 -5.13 -64.19 1.88
C ARG A 136 -5.06 -64.86 0.51
N ALA A 137 -4.49 -64.19 -0.48
CA ALA A 137 -4.32 -64.73 -1.82
C ALA A 137 -3.29 -65.88 -1.83
N GLU A 138 -2.20 -65.78 -1.08
CA GLU A 138 -1.23 -66.87 -0.89
C GLU A 138 -1.91 -68.09 -0.25
N MET A 139 -2.69 -67.90 0.81
CA MET A 139 -3.44 -69.01 1.44
C MET A 139 -4.48 -69.63 0.51
N ALA A 140 -5.14 -68.85 -0.34
CA ALA A 140 -6.08 -69.35 -1.33
C ALA A 140 -5.39 -70.12 -2.47
N GLY A 141 -4.22 -69.65 -2.91
CA GLY A 141 -3.38 -70.33 -3.91
C GLY A 141 -2.91 -71.70 -3.42
N VAL A 142 -2.41 -71.78 -2.19
CA VAL A 142 -2.00 -73.06 -1.56
C VAL A 142 -3.18 -74.03 -1.45
N ARG A 143 -4.37 -73.53 -1.10
CA ARG A 143 -5.57 -74.38 -1.01
C ARG A 143 -6.03 -74.90 -2.37
N ALA A 144 -5.81 -74.13 -3.45
CA ALA A 144 -6.07 -74.58 -4.81
C ALA A 144 -5.06 -75.65 -5.25
N GLU A 145 -3.77 -75.47 -4.96
CA GLU A 145 -2.74 -76.49 -5.21
C GLU A 145 -3.02 -77.80 -4.45
N VAL A 146 -3.48 -77.71 -3.20
CA VAL A 146 -3.87 -78.90 -2.40
C VAL A 146 -5.13 -79.56 -2.95
N LEU A 147 -6.08 -78.80 -3.50
CA LEU A 147 -7.29 -79.35 -4.11
C LEU A 147 -6.98 -80.11 -5.40
N GLU A 148 -6.04 -79.60 -6.21
CA GLU A 148 -5.56 -80.26 -7.42
C GLU A 148 -4.81 -81.57 -7.08
N ALA A 149 -4.00 -81.56 -6.02
CA ALA A 149 -3.34 -82.77 -5.52
C ALA A 149 -4.34 -83.82 -4.97
N LEU A 150 -5.45 -83.40 -4.36
CA LEU A 150 -6.51 -84.31 -3.90
C LEU A 150 -7.36 -84.88 -5.05
N GLN A 151 -7.42 -84.21 -6.21
CA GLN A 151 -8.13 -84.73 -7.39
C GLN A 151 -7.46 -85.97 -8.00
N GLN A 152 -6.17 -86.21 -7.70
CA GLN A 152 -5.46 -87.43 -8.09
C GLN A 152 -5.76 -88.63 -7.17
N VAL A 153 -6.52 -88.46 -6.08
CA VAL A 153 -6.85 -89.54 -5.15
C VAL A 153 -8.37 -89.68 -5.01
N ALA A 154 -8.96 -90.62 -5.74
CA ALA A 154 -10.38 -90.93 -5.61
C ALA A 154 -10.64 -91.73 -4.32
N ILE A 155 -11.11 -91.04 -3.28
CA ILE A 155 -11.60 -91.68 -2.05
C ILE A 155 -13.02 -92.18 -2.29
N THR A 156 -13.21 -93.50 -2.27
CA THR A 156 -14.50 -94.16 -2.46
C THR A 156 -14.91 -94.88 -1.17
N ALA A 157 -16.20 -94.95 -0.84
CA ALA A 157 -16.65 -95.70 0.33
C ALA A 157 -16.79 -97.19 0.01
N CYS A 158 -16.09 -98.05 0.76
CA CYS A 158 -16.34 -99.50 0.76
C CYS A 158 -16.95 -99.87 2.11
N ASP A 159 -18.15 -100.46 2.12
CA ASP A 159 -18.82 -100.97 3.33
C ASP A 159 -18.83 -99.98 4.51
N GLY A 160 -19.16 -98.72 4.24
CA GLY A 160 -19.30 -97.68 5.26
C GLY A 160 -17.97 -97.16 5.84
N ARG A 161 -16.81 -97.59 5.31
CA ARG A 161 -15.48 -97.10 5.69
C ARG A 161 -14.82 -96.39 4.49
N PRO A 162 -14.08 -95.29 4.71
CA PRO A 162 -13.39 -94.59 3.63
C PRO A 162 -12.24 -95.45 3.10
N CYS A 163 -12.20 -95.69 1.79
CA CYS A 163 -11.17 -96.48 1.13
C CYS A 163 -10.58 -95.70 -0.06
N ILE A 164 -9.29 -95.84 -0.30
CA ILE A 164 -8.59 -95.15 -1.39
C ILE A 164 -8.42 -96.13 -2.54
N LYS A 165 -8.94 -95.78 -3.73
CA LYS A 165 -8.74 -96.61 -4.93
C LYS A 165 -7.37 -96.32 -5.53
N LEU A 166 -6.46 -97.27 -5.38
CA LEU A 166 -5.12 -97.24 -5.98
C LEU A 166 -5.18 -97.76 -7.41
N GLU A 167 -4.53 -97.10 -8.36
CA GLU A 167 -4.38 -97.62 -9.73
C GLU A 167 -3.53 -98.90 -9.75
N ASP A 168 -3.88 -99.82 -10.65
CA ASP A 168 -3.19 -101.10 -10.79
C ASP A 168 -1.74 -100.88 -11.24
N GLY A 169 -0.76 -101.26 -10.40
CA GLY A 169 0.67 -101.19 -10.72
C GLY A 169 1.52 -100.24 -9.85
N LEU A 170 0.94 -99.55 -8.87
CA LEU A 170 1.68 -98.68 -7.95
C LEU A 170 2.55 -99.47 -6.96
N THR A 171 3.78 -98.98 -6.72
CA THR A 171 4.76 -99.64 -5.83
C THR A 171 4.38 -99.40 -4.37
N ARG A 172 4.07 -100.45 -3.61
CA ARG A 172 3.76 -100.35 -2.17
C ARG A 172 5.03 -100.21 -1.33
N TRP A 173 4.92 -99.52 -0.20
CA TRP A 173 6.05 -99.37 0.72
C TRP A 173 6.32 -100.70 1.42
N THR A 174 7.49 -101.29 1.15
CA THR A 174 7.91 -102.61 1.65
C THR A 174 8.08 -102.75 3.17
N GLY A 175 7.90 -101.68 3.95
CA GLY A 175 8.08 -101.67 5.41
C GLY A 175 6.77 -101.66 6.20
N ASN A 176 5.64 -101.38 5.55
CA ASN A 176 4.33 -101.39 6.17
C ASN A 176 3.25 -101.50 5.07
N GLU A 177 2.46 -102.57 5.10
CA GLU A 177 1.40 -102.87 4.13
C GLU A 177 0.26 -101.82 4.13
N ASP A 178 0.17 -101.01 5.19
CA ASP A 178 -0.89 -100.01 5.38
C ASP A 178 -0.61 -98.67 4.69
N TYR A 179 0.59 -98.47 4.12
CA TYR A 179 1.00 -97.20 3.53
C TYR A 179 1.43 -97.35 2.07
N VAL A 180 1.00 -96.41 1.22
CA VAL A 180 1.41 -96.34 -0.18
C VAL A 180 2.30 -95.13 -0.39
N LEU A 181 3.40 -95.34 -1.12
CA LEU A 181 4.33 -94.29 -1.50
C LEU A 181 3.77 -93.55 -2.73
N VAL A 182 3.32 -92.31 -2.53
CA VAL A 182 2.95 -91.43 -3.64
C VAL A 182 4.21 -90.71 -4.10
N ASP A 183 4.82 -91.19 -5.17
CA ASP A 183 5.95 -90.52 -5.81
C ASP A 183 5.43 -89.43 -6.75
N THR A 184 5.63 -88.16 -6.40
CA THR A 184 5.22 -87.01 -7.20
C THR A 184 6.15 -86.76 -8.39
N ARG A 185 7.07 -87.68 -8.70
CA ARG A 185 8.01 -87.56 -9.82
C ARG A 185 7.76 -88.62 -10.89
N ARG A 186 6.85 -88.33 -11.83
CA ARG A 186 6.89 -88.63 -13.29
C ARG A 186 5.52 -88.27 -13.92
N GLY A 187 5.38 -87.38 -14.91
CA GLY A 187 6.40 -86.69 -15.69
C GLY A 187 5.83 -85.56 -16.58
N GLN A 188 6.69 -84.57 -16.82
CA GLN A 188 6.75 -83.84 -18.08
C GLN A 188 7.66 -84.67 -19.03
N PRO A 189 7.44 -84.58 -20.36
CA PRO A 189 7.73 -85.63 -21.34
C PRO A 189 9.21 -85.99 -21.51
#